data_AF-A0AB39VCN0-F1
#
_entry.id   AF-A0AB39VCN0-F1
#
_cell.length_a   1.000
_cell.length_b   1.000
_cell.length_c   1.000
_cell.angle_alpha   90.00
_cell.angle_beta   90.00
_cell.angle_gamma   90.00
#
_symmetry.space_group_name_H-M   'P 1'
#
loop_
_entity.id
_entity.type
_entity.pdbx_description
1 polymer ?
#
loop_
_entity_poly.entity_id
_entity_poly.type
_entity_poly.pdbx_seq_one_letter_code
_entity_poly.pdbx_strand_id
1 'polypeptide(L)' 'MKKVLVLAVLMTIIASCTAEDRMLWNEVQRERGERGVECRYNKRGGVENCRYMD' A
#
# COMPACT_ATOMS: atom_id res chain seq x y z
N MET A 1 -32.89 8.42 3.76
CA MET A 1 -32.57 7.25 2.91
C MET A 1 -31.52 7.56 1.83
N LYS A 2 -31.81 8.43 0.84
CA LYS A 2 -30.91 8.68 -0.32
C LYS A 2 -29.49 9.17 0.05
N LYS A 3 -29.36 9.99 1.09
CA LYS A 3 -28.05 10.47 1.58
C LYS A 3 -27.17 9.36 2.19
N VAL A 4 -27.78 8.34 2.80
CA VAL A 4 -27.07 7.21 3.40
C VAL A 4 -26.47 6.30 2.32
N LEU A 5 -27.20 6.09 1.22
CA LEU A 5 -26.70 5.35 0.06
C LEU A 5 -25.50 6.06 -0.59
N VAL A 6 -25.56 7.38 -0.75
CA VAL A 6 -24.45 8.17 -1.30
C VAL A 6 -23.20 8.07 -0.41
N LEU A 7 -23.38 8.14 0.92
CA LEU A 7 -22.29 7.94 1.87
C LEU A 7 -21.67 6.54 1.80
N ALA A 8 -22.51 5.51 1.65
CA ALA A 8 -22.03 4.14 1.52
C ALA A 8 -21.17 3.94 0.26
N VAL A 9 -21.62 4.49 -0.89
CA VAL A 9 -20.85 4.43 -2.15
C VAL A 9 -19.52 5.19 -2.03
N LEU A 10 -19.51 6.39 -1.42
CA LEU A 10 -18.28 7.14 -1.18
C LEU A 10 -17.29 6.37 -0.31
N MET A 11 -17.78 5.71 0.76
CA MET A 11 -16.94 4.87 1.62
C MET A 11 -16.33 3.69 0.85
N THR A 12 -17.08 3.06 -0.06
CA THR A 12 -16.54 1.96 -0.87
C THR A 12 -15.46 2.43 -1.85
N ILE A 13 -15.60 3.62 -2.43
CA ILE A 13 -14.61 4.22 -3.34
C ILE A 13 -13.33 4.59 -2.58
N ILE A 14 -13.46 5.13 -1.37
CA ILE A 14 -12.31 5.45 -0.51
C ILE A 14 -11.61 4.15 -0.09
N ALA A 15 -12.37 3.13 0.30
CA ALA A 15 -11.82 1.83 0.69
C ALA A 15 -11.10 1.14 -0.48
N SER A 16 -11.65 1.18 -1.70
CA SER A 16 -11.01 0.60 -2.89
C SER A 16 -9.73 1.34 -3.26
N CYS A 17 -9.74 2.68 -3.24
CA CYS A 17 -8.53 3.47 -3.48
C CYS A 17 -7.45 3.11 -2.45
N THR A 18 -7.76 3.08 -1.15
CA THR A 18 -6.76 2.75 -0.11
C THR A 18 -6.27 1.29 -0.13
N ALA A 19 -7.03 0.35 -0.72
CA ALA A 19 -6.63 -1.04 -0.88
C ALA A 19 -5.78 -1.22 -2.13
N GLU A 20 -6.18 -0.61 -3.25
CA GLU A 20 -5.41 -0.56 -4.49
C GLU A 20 -4.10 0.21 -4.28
N ASP A 21 -4.12 1.34 -3.57
CA ASP A 21 -2.93 2.06 -3.16
C ASP A 21 -2.01 1.14 -2.34
N ARG A 22 -2.52 0.39 -1.36
CA ARG A 22 -1.68 -0.54 -0.58
C ARG A 22 -1.07 -1.65 -1.43
N MET A 23 -1.82 -2.21 -2.37
CA MET A 23 -1.31 -3.23 -3.29
C MET A 23 -0.27 -2.64 -4.24
N LEU A 24 -0.55 -1.47 -4.82
CA LEU A 24 0.36 -0.72 -5.68
C LEU A 24 1.63 -0.30 -4.92
N TRP A 25 1.51 0.12 -3.66
CA TRP A 25 2.64 0.43 -2.79
C TRP A 25 3.47 -0.81 -2.52
N ASN A 26 2.85 -1.97 -2.24
CA ASN A 26 3.59 -3.22 -2.08
C ASN A 26 4.31 -3.62 -3.36
N GLU A 27 3.69 -3.43 -4.52
CA GLU A 27 4.24 -3.77 -5.83
C GLU A 27 5.36 -2.79 -6.24
N VAL A 28 5.18 -1.49 -6.04
CA VAL A 28 6.21 -0.45 -6.22
C VAL A 28 7.36 -0.62 -5.24
N GLN A 29 7.12 -1.06 -4.00
CA GLN A 29 8.20 -1.41 -3.06
C GLN A 29 8.95 -2.68 -3.53
N ARG A 30 8.25 -3.65 -4.12
CA ARG A 30 8.85 -4.83 -4.77
C ARG A 30 9.73 -4.44 -5.95
N GLU A 31 9.22 -3.62 -6.87
CA GLU A 31 9.96 -3.13 -8.05
C GLU A 31 11.11 -2.19 -7.68
N ARG A 32 10.95 -1.35 -6.65
CA ARG A 32 12.07 -0.56 -6.10
C ARG A 32 13.12 -1.43 -5.43
N GLY A 33 12.72 -2.58 -4.88
CA GLY A 33 13.61 -3.57 -4.30
C GLY A 33 14.56 -4.21 -5.33
N GLU A 34 14.12 -4.28 -6.59
CA GLU A 34 14.93 -4.76 -7.71
C GLU A 34 15.97 -3.73 -8.19
N ARG A 35 16.02 -2.51 -7.60
CA ARG A 35 17.10 -1.51 -7.82
C ARG A 35 18.33 -1.76 -6.93
N GLY A 36 18.62 -3.02 -6.64
CA GLY A 36 19.79 -3.43 -5.87
C GLY A 36 19.71 -3.12 -4.38
N VAL A 37 18.52 -2.92 -3.79
CA VAL A 37 18.35 -2.71 -2.35
C VAL A 37 17.14 -3.48 -1.81
N GLU A 38 17.37 -4.45 -0.93
CA GLU A 38 16.34 -5.19 -0.22
C GLU A 38 16.06 -4.57 1.15
N CYS A 39 14.83 -4.13 1.40
CA CYS A 39 14.39 -3.61 2.69
C CYS A 39 13.46 -4.60 3.42
N ARG A 40 13.70 -4.78 4.71
CA ARG A 40 12.84 -5.53 5.64
C ARG A 40 11.90 -4.56 6.37
N TYR A 41 10.62 -4.90 6.43
CA TYR A 41 9.57 -4.07 7.03
C TYR A 41 8.96 -4.74 8.27
N ASN A 42 8.55 -3.93 9.23
CA ASN A 42 7.82 -4.39 10.41
C ASN A 42 6.32 -4.56 10.12
N LYS A 43 5.60 -5.19 11.08
CA LYS A 43 4.15 -5.44 10.98
C LYS A 43 3.28 -4.17 10.93
N ARG A 44 3.84 -2.99 11.18
CA ARG A 44 3.17 -1.68 11.10
C ARG A 44 3.52 -0.92 9.82
N GLY A 45 4.30 -1.51 8.91
CA GLY A 45 4.72 -0.90 7.64
C GLY A 45 5.92 0.05 7.72
N GLY A 46 6.62 0.10 8.86
CA GLY A 46 7.88 0.84 8.99
C GLY A 46 9.10 0.03 8.54
N VAL A 47 10.12 0.71 8.01
CA VAL A 47 11.39 0.08 7.59
C VAL A 47 12.20 -0.31 8.82
N GLU A 48 12.59 -1.59 8.92
CA GLU A 48 13.49 -2.08 9.98
C GLU A 48 14.95 -2.06 9.54
N ASN A 49 15.24 -2.47 8.32
CA ASN A 49 16.59 -2.59 7.79
C ASN A 49 16.56 -2.56 6.26
N CYS A 50 17.58 -2.00 5.61
CA CYS A 50 17.80 -2.12 4.18
C CYS A 50 19.23 -2.55 3.90
N ARG A 51 19.43 -3.46 2.94
CA ARG A 51 20.73 -3.92 2.46
C ARG A 51 20.81 -3.81 0.95
N TYR A 52 22.00 -3.58 0.41
CA TYR A 52 22.21 -3.71 -1.03
C TYR A 52 22.13 -5.19 -1.43
N MET A 53 21.51 -5.48 -2.57
CA MET A 53 21.60 -6.79 -3.22
C MET A 53 22.89 -6.76 -4.07
N ASP A 54 23.82 -7.65 -3.75
CA ASP A 54 25.08 -7.85 -4.51
C ASP A 54 24.82 -8.26 -5.97
#